data_AF-A0A0F9A5X4-F1
#
_entry.id   AF-A0A0F9A5X4-F1
#
_cell.length_a   1.000
_cell.length_b   1.000
_cell.length_c   1.000
_cell.angle_alpha   90.00
_cell.angle_beta   90.00
_cell.angle_gamma   90.00
#
_symmetry.space_group_name_H-M   'P 1'
#
loop_
_entity.id
_entity.type
_entity.pdbx_description
1 polymer ?
#
loop_
_entity_poly.entity_id
_entity_poly.type
_entity_poly.pdbx_seq_one_letter_code
_entity_poly.pdbx_strand_id
1 'polypeptide(L)' 'MATDFTVLNAGSIFILNPITEAADAWVEEKIPTTDETQFWGQKGIVVEHRYIQPIIEGILEDGLGLEIAS' A
#
# COMPACT_ATOMS: atom_id res chain seq x y z
N MET A 1 16.04 -7.43 1.93
CA MET A 1 14.93 -6.99 2.81
C MET A 1 13.76 -7.92 2.51
N ALA A 2 13.00 -8.33 3.51
CA ALA A 2 11.77 -9.08 3.28
C ALA A 2 10.73 -8.15 2.66
N THR A 3 9.87 -8.67 1.78
CA THR A 3 8.79 -7.88 1.16
C THR A 3 7.58 -7.88 2.10
N ASP A 4 7.15 -6.70 2.55
CA ASP A 4 5.95 -6.49 3.37
C ASP A 4 4.77 -6.01 2.52
N PHE A 5 5.06 -5.28 1.44
CA PHE A 5 4.08 -4.78 0.47
C PHE A 5 4.41 -5.16 -0.97
N THR A 6 3.38 -5.36 -1.79
CA THR A 6 3.50 -5.30 -3.25
C THR A 6 2.72 -4.12 -3.80
N VAL A 7 3.31 -3.40 -4.75
CA VAL A 7 2.69 -2.27 -5.44
C VAL A 7 2.52 -2.62 -6.91
N LEU A 8 1.29 -2.78 -7.35
CA LEU A 8 0.97 -3.01 -8.77
C LEU A 8 0.60 -1.68 -9.44
N ASN A 9 1.27 -1.34 -10.54
CA ASN A 9 0.87 -0.22 -11.38
C ASN A 9 -0.17 -0.68 -12.41
N ALA A 10 -1.44 -0.30 -12.24
CA ALA A 10 -2.52 -0.63 -13.18
C ALA A 10 -2.80 0.51 -14.19
N GLY A 11 -1.82 1.39 -14.42
CA GLY A 11 -1.87 2.49 -15.39
C GLY A 11 -2.47 3.77 -14.80
N SER A 12 -3.77 3.78 -14.49
CA SER A 12 -4.46 4.96 -13.95
C SER A 12 -4.52 5.02 -12.43
N ILE A 13 -4.23 3.90 -11.76
CA ILE A 13 -4.22 3.72 -10.32
C ILE A 13 -3.12 2.74 -9.94
N PHE A 14 -2.76 2.72 -8.67
CA PHE A 14 -1.94 1.68 -8.06
C PHE A 14 -2.80 0.78 -7.18
N ILE A 15 -2.38 -0.47 -7.05
CA ILE A 15 -2.91 -1.38 -6.03
C ILE A 15 -1.78 -1.66 -5.05
N LEU A 16 -1.94 -1.21 -3.82
CA LEU A 16 -1.06 -1.52 -2.70
C LEU A 16 -1.61 -2.74 -1.98
N ASN A 17 -0.82 -3.82 -1.89
CA ASN A 17 -1.21 -5.02 -1.15
C ASN A 17 -0.26 -5.25 0.02
N PRO A 18 -0.75 -5.22 1.28
CA PRO A 18 -0.01 -5.73 2.41
C PRO A 18 0.01 -7.27 2.35
N ILE A 19 1.20 -7.86 2.53
CA ILE A 19 1.38 -9.32 2.47
C ILE A 19 1.95 -9.92 3.76
N THR A 20 2.29 -9.09 4.74
CA THR A 20 2.72 -9.51 6.09
C THR A 20 1.81 -8.91 7.18
N GLU A 21 1.82 -9.49 8.37
CA GLU A 21 1.06 -8.95 9.52
C GLU A 21 1.52 -7.54 9.92
N ALA A 22 2.82 -7.25 9.77
CA ALA A 22 3.36 -5.91 10.00
C ALA A 22 2.79 -4.89 9.00
N ALA A 23 2.66 -5.28 7.73
CA ALA A 23 2.03 -4.45 6.70
C ALA A 23 0.54 -4.24 6.97
N ASP A 24 -0.18 -5.27 7.42
CA ASP A 24 -1.60 -5.15 7.79
C ASP A 24 -1.77 -4.14 8.93
N ALA A 25 -0.96 -4.24 9.98
CA ALA A 25 -1.00 -3.31 11.11
C ALA A 25 -0.65 -1.87 10.70
N TRP A 26 0.34 -1.71 9.81
CA TRP A 26 0.70 -0.40 9.27
C TRP A 26 -0.46 0.24 8.49
N VAL A 27 -1.16 -0.55 7.66
CA VAL A 27 -2.34 -0.08 6.93
C VAL A 27 -3.44 0.37 7.90
N GLU A 28 -3.74 -0.42 8.93
CA GLU A 28 -4.76 -0.08 9.92
C GLU A 28 -4.45 1.22 10.67
N GLU A 29 -3.17 1.48 10.96
CA GLU A 29 -2.72 2.69 11.65
C GLU A 29 -2.69 3.92 10.74
N LYS A 30 -2.15 3.77 9.52
CA LYS A 30 -1.76 4.91 8.66
C LYS A 30 -2.76 5.23 7.57
N ILE A 31 -3.51 4.25 7.07
CA ILE A 31 -4.45 4.45 5.98
C ILE A 31 -5.85 4.68 6.56
N PRO A 32 -6.42 5.88 6.39
CA PRO A 32 -7.73 6.17 6.94
C PRO A 32 -8.80 5.29 6.26
N THR A 33 -9.67 4.68 7.04
CA THR A 33 -10.84 3.96 6.50
C THR A 33 -11.99 4.95 6.39
N THR A 34 -12.10 5.61 5.23
CA THR A 34 -13.15 6.60 4.92
C THR A 34 -13.83 6.22 3.61
N ASP A 35 -14.91 6.94 3.24
CA ASP A 35 -15.60 6.76 1.97
C ASP A 35 -14.71 7.04 0.73
N GLU A 36 -13.55 7.68 0.91
CA GLU A 36 -12.56 7.94 -0.15
C GLU A 36 -11.61 6.75 -0.36
N THR A 37 -11.52 5.83 0.59
CA THR A 37 -10.62 4.67 0.53
C THR A 37 -11.31 3.51 -0.16
N GLN A 38 -10.78 3.11 -1.32
CA GLN A 38 -11.31 1.99 -2.10
C GLN A 38 -10.45 0.74 -1.90
N PHE A 39 -11.11 -0.40 -1.71
CA PHE A 39 -10.46 -1.69 -1.51
C PHE A 39 -10.64 -2.61 -2.73
N TRP A 40 -9.64 -3.44 -2.98
CA TRP A 40 -9.60 -4.43 -4.05
C TRP A 40 -9.29 -5.82 -3.48
N GLY A 41 -10.22 -6.75 -3.64
CA GLY A 41 -10.09 -8.09 -3.05
C GLY A 41 -10.12 -8.05 -1.53
N GLN A 42 -9.35 -8.92 -0.87
CA GLN A 42 -9.36 -9.03 0.60
C GLN A 42 -8.54 -7.95 1.31
N LYS A 43 -7.46 -7.47 0.68
CA LYS A 43 -6.46 -6.60 1.33
C LYS A 43 -5.90 -5.49 0.45
N GLY A 44 -6.18 -5.50 -0.85
CA GLY A 44 -5.64 -4.50 -1.77
C GLY A 44 -6.27 -3.15 -1.53
N ILE A 45 -5.48 -2.09 -1.62
CA ILE A 45 -5.91 -0.70 -1.50
C ILE A 45 -5.71 -0.04 -2.84
N VAL A 46 -6.77 0.55 -3.38
CA VAL A 46 -6.72 1.32 -4.62
C VAL A 46 -6.21 2.71 -4.30
N VAL A 47 -5.07 3.07 -4.89
CA VAL A 47 -4.35 4.31 -4.60
C VAL A 47 -4.24 5.16 -5.87
N GLU A 48 -4.69 6.40 -5.79
CA GLU A 48 -4.50 7.38 -6.85
C GLU A 48 -3.03 7.81 -6.95
N HIS A 49 -2.57 8.19 -8.15
CA HIS A 49 -1.18 8.64 -8.41
C HIS A 49 -0.69 9.72 -7.43
N ARG A 50 -1.56 10.65 -7.00
CA ARG A 50 -1.16 11.73 -6.07
C ARG A 50 -0.81 11.23 -4.67
N TYR A 51 -1.25 10.04 -4.29
CA TYR A 51 -1.08 9.50 -2.95
C TYR A 51 -0.02 8.40 -2.88
N ILE A 52 0.36 7.78 -4.01
CA ILE A 52 1.26 6.63 -3.97
C ILE A 52 2.66 6.97 -3.43
N GLN A 53 3.21 8.13 -3.81
CA GLN A 53 4.55 8.53 -3.39
C GLN A 53 4.66 8.74 -1.87
N PRO A 54 3.82 9.56 -1.21
CA PRO A 54 3.90 9.73 0.23
C PRO A 54 3.62 8.42 1.00
N ILE A 55 2.80 7.52 0.45
CA ILE A 55 2.58 6.20 1.05
C ILE A 55 3.84 5.33 0.98
N ILE A 56 4.50 5.28 -0.19
CA ILE A 56 5.78 4.57 -0.37
C ILE A 56 6.84 5.11 0.59
N GLU A 57 6.96 6.44 0.70
CA GLU A 57 7.90 7.09 1.61
C GLU A 57 7.63 6.67 3.07
N GLY A 58 6.37 6.71 3.53
CA GLY A 58 6.00 6.27 4.87
C GLY A 58 6.30 4.79 5.14
N ILE A 59 6.06 3.90 4.18
CA ILE A 59 6.39 2.46 4.29
C ILE A 59 7.91 2.28 4.52
N LEU A 60 8.73 2.99 3.73
CA LEU A 60 10.19 2.85 3.81
C LEU A 60 10.77 3.50 5.07
N GLU A 61 10.22 4.65 5.50
CA GLU A 61 10.63 5.34 6.73
C GLU A 61 10.36 4.51 7.99
N ASP A 62 9.25 3.76 8.01
CA ASP A 62 8.91 2.83 9.09
C ASP A 62 9.66 1.47 8.98
N GLY A 63 10.58 1.35 8.02
CA GLY A 63 11.49 0.21 7.87
C GLY A 63 10.88 -1.03 7.21
N LEU A 64 9.71 -0.90 6.57
CA LEU A 64 9.02 -1.98 5.87
C LEU A 64 9.51 -2.10 4.43
N GLY A 65 9.57 -3.32 3.92
CA GLY A 65 9.98 -3.60 2.55
C GLY A 65 8.83 -3.54 1.55
N LEU A 66 9.09 -3.07 0.34
CA LEU A 66 8.12 -3.13 -0.76
C LEU A 66 8.75 -3.63 -2.05
N GLU A 67 7.93 -4.24 -2.88
CA GLU A 67 8.26 -4.65 -4.24
C GLU A 67 7.28 -4.00 -5.23
N ILE A 68 7.81 -3.40 -6.29
CA ILE A 68 6.98 -2.88 -7.39
C ILE A 68 6.81 -3.99 -8.42
N ALA A 69 5.56 -4.44 -8.57
CA ALA A 69 5.15 -5.36 -9.62
C ALA A 69 4.85 -4.57 -10.90
N SER A 70 5.48 -5.01 -12.00
CA SER A 70 5.28 -4.49 -13.35
C SER A 70 4.02 -5.05 -14.01
#